data_AF-A0A4W6DQ77-F1
#
_entry.id   AF-A0A4W6DQ77-F1
#
_cell.length_a   1.000
_cell.length_b   1.000
_cell.length_c   1.000
_cell.angle_alpha   90.00
_cell.angle_beta   90.00
_cell.angle_gamma   90.00
#
_symmetry.space_group_name_H-M   'P 1'
#
loop_
_entity.id
_entity.type
_entity.pdbx_description
1 polymer ?
#
loop_
_entity_poly.entity_id
_entity_poly.type
_entity_poly.pdbx_seq_one_letter_code
_entity_poly.pdbx_strand_id
1 'polypeptide(L)'
;MVGSELSLILVLFCSVQGWEAPDFCHQKECPEYNVFNTNSDFEERQYVSTDWITTKVESTGDSDLLAAHSRLKDYCQSKGMVFTDRPSVKNGQDNAQELREALVKAGKSFDPHSYTGAGYDTYFSLTHHSEIWIYAA
;
A
#
# COMPACT_ATOMS: atom_id res chain seq x y z
N MET A 1 -62.29 7.44 20.01
CA MET A 1 -61.07 7.10 20.77
C MET A 1 -60.00 6.73 19.76
N VAL A 2 -58.97 7.57 19.72
CA VAL A 2 -57.61 7.42 19.17
C VAL A 2 -57.45 6.88 17.73
N GLY A 3 -57.15 7.78 16.80
CA GLY A 3 -56.54 7.44 15.51
C GLY A 3 -55.05 7.19 15.68
N SER A 4 -54.55 6.08 15.16
CA SER A 4 -53.13 5.72 15.16
C SER A 4 -52.43 6.36 13.96
N GLU A 5 -51.59 7.35 14.20
CA GLU A 5 -50.70 7.89 13.16
C GLU A 5 -49.48 6.98 13.02
N LEU A 6 -49.35 6.33 11.85
CA LEU A 6 -48.17 5.59 11.45
C LEU A 6 -47.06 6.59 11.11
N SER A 7 -46.15 6.82 12.06
CA SER A 7 -44.97 7.66 11.83
C SER A 7 -43.88 6.83 11.16
N LEU A 8 -43.65 7.05 9.85
CA LEU A 8 -42.51 6.50 9.12
C LEU A 8 -41.24 7.27 9.55
N ILE A 9 -40.38 6.66 10.36
CA ILE A 9 -39.06 7.20 10.68
C ILE A 9 -38.11 6.79 9.55
N LEU A 10 -37.89 7.69 8.59
CA LEU A 10 -36.84 7.56 7.59
C LEU A 10 -35.49 7.84 8.26
N VAL A 11 -34.83 6.79 8.73
CA VAL A 11 -33.44 6.89 9.23
C VAL A 11 -32.56 7.15 8.02
N LEU A 12 -32.30 8.43 7.71
CA LEU A 12 -31.20 8.81 6.84
C LEU A 12 -29.90 8.38 7.54
N PHE A 13 -29.47 7.15 7.24
CA PHE A 13 -28.07 6.81 7.39
C PHE A 13 -27.31 7.72 6.42
N CYS A 14 -26.79 8.85 6.91
CA CYS A 14 -25.64 9.45 6.28
C CYS A 14 -24.56 8.37 6.30
N SER A 15 -24.42 7.64 5.19
CA SER A 15 -23.21 6.89 4.93
C SER A 15 -22.10 7.93 4.93
N VAL A 16 -21.34 8.02 6.01
CA VAL A 16 -20.01 8.61 5.92
C VAL A 16 -19.31 7.74 4.88
N GLN A 17 -19.10 8.28 3.68
CA GLN A 17 -18.30 7.64 2.65
C GLN A 17 -16.87 7.61 3.19
N GLY A 18 -16.59 6.62 4.02
CA GLY A 18 -15.23 6.27 4.41
C GLY A 18 -14.53 5.61 3.25
N TRP A 19 -13.22 5.77 3.18
CA TRP A 19 -12.40 5.03 2.24
C TRP A 19 -12.46 3.53 2.55
N GLU A 20 -12.70 2.71 1.52
CA GLU A 20 -12.71 1.25 1.64
C GLU A 20 -11.34 0.70 1.27
N ALA A 21 -10.70 0.03 2.23
CA ALA A 21 -9.40 -0.58 2.02
C ALA A 21 -9.48 -1.67 0.93
N PRO A 22 -8.52 -1.74 0.00
CA PRO A 22 -8.47 -2.78 -1.02
C PRO A 22 -8.41 -4.20 -0.43
N ASP A 23 -8.93 -5.18 -1.16
CA ASP A 23 -8.95 -6.59 -0.72
C ASP A 23 -7.56 -7.14 -0.40
N PHE A 24 -6.53 -6.72 -1.14
CA PHE A 24 -5.13 -7.14 -0.89
C PHE A 24 -4.60 -6.69 0.48
N CYS A 25 -5.27 -5.77 1.16
CA CYS A 25 -4.93 -5.36 2.54
C CYS A 25 -5.40 -6.37 3.59
N HIS A 26 -6.19 -7.39 3.22
CA HIS A 26 -6.66 -8.45 4.14
C HIS A 26 -7.36 -7.90 5.40
N GLN A 27 -8.16 -6.85 5.23
CA GLN A 27 -8.86 -6.15 6.32
C GLN A 27 -7.94 -5.52 7.38
N LYS A 28 -6.64 -5.37 7.09
CA LYS A 28 -5.68 -4.62 7.91
C LYS A 28 -5.70 -3.14 7.54
N GLU A 29 -5.15 -2.31 8.42
CA GLU A 29 -4.91 -0.90 8.11
C GLU A 29 -3.92 -0.78 6.94
N CYS A 30 -4.33 -0.02 5.92
CA CYS A 30 -3.53 0.34 4.76
C CYS A 30 -3.55 1.86 4.59
N PRO A 31 -2.48 2.45 4.06
CA PRO A 31 -2.47 3.88 3.75
C PRO A 31 -3.57 4.22 2.73
N GLU A 32 -4.41 5.19 3.06
CA GLU A 32 -5.49 5.65 2.18
C GLU A 32 -4.91 6.37 0.95
N TYR A 33 -5.57 6.17 -0.20
CA TYR A 33 -5.19 6.82 -1.45
C TYR A 33 -6.38 7.04 -2.37
N ASN A 34 -6.22 8.02 -3.26
CA ASN A 34 -7.11 8.26 -4.38
C ASN A 34 -6.49 7.73 -5.67
N VAL A 35 -7.29 7.08 -6.51
CA VAL A 35 -6.86 6.63 -7.84
C VAL A 35 -7.16 7.73 -8.87
N PHE A 36 -6.13 8.15 -9.59
CA PHE A 36 -6.22 9.20 -10.62
C PHE A 36 -6.36 8.61 -12.02
N ASN A 37 -5.68 7.49 -12.28
CA ASN A 37 -5.66 6.84 -13.58
C ASN A 37 -5.32 5.36 -13.41
N THR A 38 -5.93 4.50 -14.22
CA THR A 38 -5.62 3.07 -14.27
C THR A 38 -5.56 2.66 -15.73
N ASN A 39 -4.53 1.91 -16.10
CA ASN A 39 -4.41 1.28 -17.41
C ASN A 39 -3.94 -0.18 -17.26
N SER A 40 -3.65 -0.85 -18.37
CA SER A 40 -3.21 -2.26 -18.35
C SER A 40 -1.85 -2.48 -17.70
N ASP A 41 -1.02 -1.43 -17.66
CA ASP A 41 0.39 -1.50 -17.30
C ASP A 41 0.62 -0.96 -15.87
N PHE A 42 -0.12 0.06 -15.43
CA PHE A 42 0.01 0.65 -14.09
C PHE A 42 -1.23 1.42 -13.60
N GLU A 43 -1.22 1.74 -12.30
CA GLU A 43 -2.18 2.62 -11.62
C GLU A 43 -1.47 3.85 -11.02
N GLU A 44 -2.06 5.03 -11.19
CA GLU A 44 -1.60 6.28 -10.61
C GLU A 44 -2.42 6.57 -9.34
N ARG A 45 -1.73 6.59 -8.20
CA ARG A 45 -2.32 6.82 -6.88
C ARG A 45 -1.75 8.09 -6.25
N GLN A 46 -2.60 8.83 -5.55
CA GLN A 46 -2.18 9.87 -4.62
C GLN A 46 -2.54 9.44 -3.21
N TYR A 47 -1.51 9.13 -2.42
CA TYR A 47 -1.67 8.83 -1.00
C TYR A 47 -2.05 10.08 -0.22
N VAL A 48 -2.98 9.94 0.72
CA VAL A 48 -3.24 10.99 1.71
C VAL A 48 -2.04 11.11 2.65
N SER A 49 -1.94 12.25 3.35
CA SER A 49 -0.86 12.46 4.32
C SER A 49 -0.88 11.36 5.37
N THR A 50 0.19 10.57 5.42
CA THR A 50 0.33 9.38 6.26
C THR A 50 1.71 9.41 6.92
N ASP A 51 1.79 9.01 8.19
CA ASP A 51 3.05 8.88 8.91
C ASP A 51 3.73 7.55 8.58
N TRP A 52 5.04 7.61 8.31
CA TRP A 52 5.85 6.44 7.96
C TRP A 52 7.02 6.29 8.93
N ILE A 53 7.22 5.07 9.43
CA ILE A 53 8.44 4.69 10.14
C ILE A 53 9.40 4.09 9.12
N THR A 54 10.56 4.71 8.95
CA THR A 54 11.56 4.29 7.96
C THR A 54 12.90 3.98 8.63
N THR A 55 13.71 3.14 7.99
CA THR A 55 15.10 2.92 8.36
C THR A 55 15.95 2.98 7.09
N LYS A 56 17.19 3.45 7.22
CA LYS A 56 18.13 3.45 6.09
C LYS A 56 18.54 2.03 5.76
N VAL A 57 18.80 1.77 4.48
CA VAL A 57 19.41 0.54 3.99
C VAL A 57 20.77 0.92 3.41
N GLU A 58 21.82 0.21 3.81
CA GLU A 58 23.20 0.53 3.39
C GLU A 58 23.47 0.17 1.93
N SER A 59 22.83 -0.88 1.41
CA SER A 59 22.89 -1.28 0.00
C SER A 59 21.62 -2.01 -0.44
N THR A 60 21.53 -2.40 -1.72
CA THR A 60 20.44 -3.23 -2.25
C THR A 60 20.68 -4.73 -2.07
N GLY A 61 21.69 -5.15 -1.31
CA GLY A 61 21.93 -6.57 -1.04
C GLY A 61 20.87 -7.18 -0.11
N ASP A 62 20.53 -8.46 -0.33
CA ASP A 62 19.52 -9.18 0.46
C ASP A 62 19.82 -9.11 1.97
N SER A 63 21.10 -9.22 2.37
CA SER A 63 21.53 -9.13 3.77
C SER A 63 21.21 -7.78 4.40
N ASP A 64 21.42 -6.69 3.66
CA ASP A 64 21.21 -5.33 4.15
C ASP A 64 19.73 -5.00 4.23
N LEU A 65 18.92 -5.49 3.28
CA LEU A 65 17.47 -5.44 3.37
C LEU A 65 16.95 -6.25 4.57
N LEU A 66 17.47 -7.45 4.81
CA LEU A 66 17.07 -8.25 5.97
C LEU A 66 17.46 -7.59 7.29
N ALA A 67 18.62 -6.93 7.35
CA ALA A 67 19.03 -6.16 8.51
C ALA A 67 18.12 -4.93 8.75
N ALA A 68 17.77 -4.20 7.68
CA ALA A 68 16.81 -3.10 7.74
C ALA A 68 15.43 -3.56 8.20
N HIS A 69 14.95 -4.67 7.63
CA HIS A 69 13.71 -5.32 8.03
C HIS A 69 13.71 -5.72 9.51
N SER A 70 14.81 -6.28 10.02
CA SER A 70 14.94 -6.61 11.46
C SER A 70 14.78 -5.39 12.34
N ARG A 71 15.42 -4.25 12.00
CA ARG A 71 15.30 -3.02 12.78
C ARG A 71 13.86 -2.52 12.88
N LEU A 72 13.13 -2.53 11.76
CA LEU A 72 11.72 -2.12 11.74
C LEU A 72 10.85 -3.11 12.53
N LYS A 73 11.10 -4.41 12.37
CA LYS A 73 10.42 -5.45 13.14
C LYS A 73 10.59 -5.25 14.65
N ASP A 74 11.82 -5.05 15.11
CA ASP A 74 12.13 -4.86 16.52
C ASP A 74 11.47 -3.59 17.06
N TYR A 75 11.47 -2.50 16.28
CA TYR A 75 10.76 -1.27 16.63
C TYR A 75 9.25 -1.51 16.78
N CYS A 76 8.61 -2.11 15.77
CA CYS A 76 7.18 -2.41 15.77
C CYS A 76 6.81 -3.30 16.97
N GLN A 77 7.57 -4.37 17.21
CA GLN A 77 7.35 -5.27 18.34
C GLN A 77 7.49 -4.55 19.68
N SER A 78 8.46 -3.64 19.84
CA SER A 78 8.61 -2.82 21.05
C SER A 78 7.41 -1.89 21.32
N LYS A 79 6.62 -1.58 20.28
CA LYS A 79 5.39 -0.79 20.35
C LYS A 79 4.13 -1.65 20.41
N GLY A 80 4.25 -2.98 20.43
CA GLY A 80 3.13 -3.92 20.43
C GLY A 80 2.50 -4.15 19.05
N MET A 81 3.17 -3.75 17.97
CA MET A 81 2.74 -3.96 16.58
C MET A 81 3.24 -5.30 16.04
N VAL A 82 2.46 -5.95 15.18
CA VAL A 82 2.80 -7.24 14.54
C VAL A 82 3.42 -6.99 13.17
N PHE A 83 4.58 -7.62 12.90
CA PHE A 83 5.32 -7.47 11.66
C PHE A 83 5.80 -8.86 11.18
N THR A 84 5.26 -9.35 10.06
CA THR A 84 5.33 -10.78 9.66
C THR A 84 6.01 -11.06 8.32
N ASP A 85 6.37 -10.03 7.57
CA ASP A 85 6.67 -10.18 6.15
C ASP A 85 8.17 -10.44 5.93
N ARG A 86 8.58 -10.71 4.68
CA ARG A 86 9.99 -10.89 4.33
C ARG A 86 10.29 -10.24 2.98
N PRO A 87 11.28 -9.33 2.89
CA PRO A 87 11.61 -8.65 1.65
C PRO A 87 12.37 -9.57 0.68
N SER A 88 12.34 -9.24 -0.61
CA SER A 88 13.16 -9.83 -1.67
C SER A 88 13.64 -8.76 -2.65
N VAL A 89 14.95 -8.72 -2.96
CA VAL A 89 15.55 -7.69 -3.84
C VAL A 89 15.27 -7.98 -5.32
N LYS A 90 15.52 -9.21 -5.76
CA LYS A 90 15.67 -9.56 -7.18
C LYS A 90 14.40 -9.24 -7.98
N ASN A 91 13.25 -9.70 -7.51
CA ASN A 91 11.97 -9.46 -8.17
C ASN A 91 11.59 -7.98 -8.13
N GLY A 92 12.01 -7.23 -7.11
CA GLY A 92 11.70 -5.81 -7.00
C GLY A 92 12.44 -4.96 -8.05
N GLN A 93 13.68 -5.32 -8.39
CA GLN A 93 14.46 -4.59 -9.40
C GLN A 93 13.90 -4.80 -10.82
N ASP A 94 13.56 -6.04 -11.17
CA ASP A 94 13.01 -6.38 -12.49
C ASP A 94 11.64 -5.70 -12.68
N ASN A 95 10.75 -5.79 -11.69
CA ASN A 95 9.44 -5.12 -11.70
C ASN A 95 9.56 -3.58 -11.75
N ALA A 96 10.55 -3.00 -11.06
CA ALA A 96 10.82 -1.56 -11.15
C ALA A 96 11.26 -1.14 -12.55
N GLN A 97 12.04 -1.97 -13.24
CA GLN A 97 12.45 -1.69 -14.62
C GLN A 97 11.25 -1.73 -15.58
N GLU A 98 10.40 -2.74 -15.49
CA GLU A 98 9.19 -2.85 -16.31
C GLU A 98 8.25 -1.64 -16.09
N LEU A 99 8.07 -1.20 -14.84
CA LEU A 99 7.25 -0.03 -14.54
C LEU A 99 7.84 1.26 -15.13
N ARG A 100 9.17 1.45 -15.08
CA ARG A 100 9.82 2.61 -15.72
C ARG A 100 9.57 2.64 -17.22
N GLU A 101 9.65 1.49 -17.89
CA GLU A 101 9.40 1.38 -19.33
C GLU A 101 7.95 1.74 -19.68
N ALA A 102 6.98 1.27 -18.88
CA ALA A 102 5.58 1.63 -19.02
C ALA A 102 5.34 3.14 -18.81
N LEU A 103 5.97 3.75 -17.81
CA LEU A 103 5.87 5.19 -17.55
C LEU A 103 6.47 6.02 -18.69
N VAL A 104 7.64 5.63 -19.22
CA VAL A 104 8.26 6.28 -20.38
C VAL A 104 7.35 6.17 -21.61
N LYS A 105 6.81 4.98 -21.88
CA LYS A 105 5.87 4.73 -22.99
C LYS A 105 4.60 5.58 -22.86
N ALA A 106 4.13 5.80 -21.64
CA ALA A 106 2.97 6.64 -21.34
C ALA A 106 3.30 8.16 -21.29
N GLY A 107 4.57 8.55 -21.46
CA GLY A 107 4.99 9.95 -21.39
C GLY A 107 4.90 10.57 -19.99
N LYS A 108 4.99 9.74 -18.94
CA LYS A 108 4.91 10.18 -17.53
C LYS A 108 6.29 10.59 -17.02
N SER A 109 6.35 11.67 -16.25
CA SER A 109 7.55 12.08 -15.52
C SER A 109 7.58 11.45 -14.13
N PHE A 110 8.74 10.94 -13.72
CA PHE A 110 8.92 10.20 -12.48
C PHE A 110 10.36 10.32 -11.95
N ASP A 111 10.58 9.99 -10.69
CA ASP A 111 11.92 9.88 -10.10
C ASP A 111 12.62 8.61 -10.61
N PRO A 112 13.70 8.73 -11.41
CA PRO A 112 14.38 7.57 -11.95
C PRO A 112 15.24 6.83 -10.92
N HIS A 113 15.58 7.47 -9.80
CA HIS A 113 16.61 6.99 -8.89
C HIS A 113 16.08 6.10 -7.77
N SER A 114 14.82 6.27 -7.38
CA SER A 114 14.23 5.53 -6.26
C SER A 114 12.99 4.74 -6.68
N TYR A 115 12.71 3.69 -5.92
CA TYR A 115 11.44 2.98 -5.95
C TYR A 115 11.15 2.43 -4.56
N THR A 116 9.90 2.12 -4.27
CA THR A 116 9.46 1.48 -3.02
C THR A 116 8.80 0.15 -3.35
N GLY A 117 9.13 -0.89 -2.59
CA GLY A 117 8.39 -2.16 -2.65
C GLY A 117 7.38 -2.24 -1.51
N ALA A 118 6.17 -2.69 -1.81
CA ALA A 118 5.12 -2.95 -0.83
C ALA A 118 4.70 -4.42 -0.88
N GLY A 119 4.74 -5.08 0.28
CA GLY A 119 4.25 -6.45 0.47
C GLY A 119 3.11 -6.45 1.47
N TYR A 120 2.04 -7.17 1.15
CA TYR A 120 0.81 -7.20 1.96
C TYR A 120 0.56 -8.57 2.60
N ASP A 121 1.14 -9.60 1.99
CA ASP A 121 0.89 -10.99 2.31
C ASP A 121 1.93 -11.57 3.26
N THR A 122 1.43 -12.41 4.15
CA THR A 122 2.29 -13.18 5.06
C THR A 122 3.09 -14.22 4.28
N TYR A 123 4.20 -14.68 4.87
CA TYR A 123 5.08 -15.70 4.28
C TYR A 123 4.37 -16.99 3.85
N PHE A 124 3.26 -17.37 4.52
CA PHE A 124 2.55 -18.62 4.24
C PHE A 124 1.38 -18.46 3.27
N SER A 125 1.20 -17.28 2.69
CA SER A 125 0.11 -17.02 1.74
C SER A 125 0.36 -17.79 0.45
N LEU A 126 -0.68 -18.41 -0.12
CA LEU A 126 -0.55 -19.17 -1.39
C LEU A 126 -0.42 -18.25 -2.61
N THR A 127 -0.90 -17.02 -2.48
CA THR A 127 -0.80 -15.94 -3.45
C THR A 127 -0.26 -14.72 -2.74
N HIS A 128 0.69 -14.04 -3.37
CA HIS A 128 1.25 -12.80 -2.85
C HIS A 128 0.92 -11.66 -3.82
N HIS A 129 0.20 -10.67 -3.34
CA HIS A 129 0.12 -9.35 -3.92
C HIS A 129 1.31 -8.54 -3.42
N SER A 130 2.13 -8.07 -4.35
CA SER A 130 3.27 -7.20 -4.04
C SER A 130 3.37 -6.16 -5.11
N GLU A 131 3.71 -4.95 -4.71
CA GLU A 131 3.70 -3.78 -5.58
C GLU A 131 5.09 -3.13 -5.62
N ILE A 132 5.36 -2.47 -6.74
CA ILE A 132 6.48 -1.54 -6.89
C ILE A 132 5.91 -0.16 -7.18
N TRP A 133 6.39 0.83 -6.43
CA TRP A 133 5.97 2.22 -6.56
C TRP A 133 7.16 3.07 -7.00
N ILE A 134 6.92 3.94 -7.99
CA ILE A 134 7.85 4.96 -8.43
C ILE A 134 7.15 6.31 -8.27
N TYR A 135 7.81 7.25 -7.61
CA TYR A 135 7.21 8.55 -7.31
C TYR A 135 7.17 9.42 -8.57
N ALA A 136 6.06 10.14 -8.74
CA ALA A 136 5.96 11.18 -9.77
C ALA A 136 6.97 12.30 -9.51
N ALA A 137 7.44 12.95 -10.58
CA ALA A 137 8.37 14.08 -10.53
C ALA A 137 7.68 15.43 -10.36
#